data_AF-A0A812VVB8-F1
#
_entry.id   AF-A0A812VVB8-F1
#
_cell.length_a   1.000
_cell.length_b   1.000
_cell.length_c   1.000
_cell.angle_alpha   90.00
_cell.angle_beta   90.00
_cell.angle_gamma   90.00
#
_symmetry.space_group_name_H-M   'P 1'
#
loop_
_entity.id
_entity.type
_entity.pdbx_description
1 polymer ?
#
loop_
_entity_poly.entity_id
_entity_poly.type
_entity_poly.pdbx_seq_one_letter_code
_entity_poly.pdbx_strand_id
1 'polypeptide(L)'
;MPDAFWRKSPSIAAKLKEQAAQELRADFTKELEAFYDFFKVDVVSAISRLHLPASFWSFLAFCRETIKEFQLVGTEEDEAGTEVELQMCEPLFRLLISGIILPVLSHPKKYGGREVGLWRCEKGNFDGDVLFNLRAVVAAFEDMVLLVPSGKKALNKIGSRLRPEVLRFILERLMTGGDEPDTIVTVQTFLSHYDRVPTSIYISTSQLVLFQNMILNNVNKIRLTSGDPLDEAAKKVGPWSEEFVKEAKGKADKGLEALYRLEIQHRFFFTDRSMTVCPASKCTVPRRLSSAAGSESHRADEGDVSQNVDVIRTLKEDNPHKVLEDLFRHLPPLTATNFQDLQSEFEALLAQFAAAENDFWEKKLSEGLAAVGDLIDTETSPEEVLDTMASVILARNRHSRYLQSVLAGLSQLGTARDRHGDEIRRTEMELKALIQHSKTMHLPTRILEAAKAESTILRGSEINFLIRKQDARVRTKTGNKVLRLRLADLVEKGQVLACYSELDTVQEHVYLTLWSSDSDVIVHVGLLDDDGFLLEFLKEFPILESMVKQVALADRNATIGLPPEGPVLMKWKSMELASILKSVPPAD
;
A
#
# COMPACT_ATOMS: atom_id res chain seq x y z
N MET A 1 -22.70 -81.09 61.59
CA MET A 1 -22.23 -81.49 60.25
C MET A 1 -21.89 -80.23 59.49
N PRO A 2 -20.66 -80.09 58.95
CA PRO A 2 -20.20 -78.86 58.31
C PRO A 2 -20.45 -78.89 56.79
N ASP A 3 -21.08 -77.83 56.26
CA ASP A 3 -21.20 -77.55 54.83
C ASP A 3 -19.86 -77.03 54.29
N ALA A 4 -19.16 -77.88 53.55
CA ALA A 4 -17.92 -77.54 52.87
C ALA A 4 -18.19 -76.95 51.47
N PHE A 5 -17.83 -75.67 51.32
CA PHE A 5 -16.86 -75.20 50.33
C PHE A 5 -16.77 -75.99 49.00
N TRP A 6 -17.57 -75.60 47.99
CA TRP A 6 -17.23 -75.84 46.58
C TRP A 6 -17.57 -74.62 45.73
N ARG A 7 -16.70 -73.60 45.77
CA ARG A 7 -16.64 -72.59 44.69
C ARG A 7 -16.12 -73.31 43.45
N LYS A 8 -16.95 -73.43 42.41
CA LYS A 8 -16.54 -73.92 41.09
C LYS A 8 -15.43 -73.01 40.56
N SER A 9 -14.19 -73.51 40.56
CA SER A 9 -13.05 -72.86 39.90
C SER A 9 -13.40 -72.61 38.43
N PRO A 10 -13.18 -71.39 37.89
CA PRO A 10 -13.43 -71.13 36.48
C PRO A 10 -12.57 -72.08 35.63
N SER A 11 -13.19 -72.64 34.59
CA SER A 11 -12.51 -73.46 33.58
C SER A 11 -11.23 -72.76 33.09
N ILE A 12 -10.17 -73.53 32.86
CA ILE A 12 -8.88 -73.01 32.34
C ILE A 12 -9.11 -72.18 31.05
N ALA A 13 -10.07 -72.57 30.21
CA ALA A 13 -10.44 -71.81 29.02
C ALA A 13 -11.10 -70.45 29.34
N ALA A 14 -11.86 -70.34 30.43
CA ALA A 14 -12.45 -69.08 30.87
C ALA A 14 -11.37 -68.14 31.44
N LYS A 15 -10.41 -68.68 32.21
CA LYS A 15 -9.26 -67.92 32.71
C LYS A 15 -8.35 -67.43 31.58
N LEU A 16 -8.08 -68.28 30.58
CA LEU A 16 -7.29 -67.90 29.40
C LEU A 16 -7.99 -66.83 28.55
N LYS A 17 -9.32 -66.91 28.40
CA LYS A 17 -10.11 -65.89 27.68
C LYS A 17 -10.15 -64.56 28.43
N GLU A 18 -10.24 -64.60 29.75
CA GLU A 18 -10.20 -63.41 30.60
C GLU A 18 -8.80 -62.77 30.61
N GLN A 19 -7.75 -63.58 30.67
CA GLN A 19 -6.36 -63.11 30.57
C GLN A 19 -6.08 -62.50 29.19
N ALA A 20 -6.47 -63.14 28.09
CA ALA A 20 -6.35 -62.58 26.75
C ALA A 20 -7.15 -61.28 26.59
N ALA A 21 -8.32 -61.17 27.22
CA ALA A 21 -9.10 -59.94 27.23
C ALA A 21 -8.45 -58.82 28.09
N GLN A 22 -7.75 -59.18 29.16
CA GLN A 22 -6.97 -58.23 29.96
C GLN A 22 -5.73 -57.75 29.22
N GLU A 23 -4.99 -58.65 28.56
CA GLU A 23 -3.84 -58.31 27.70
C GLU A 23 -4.28 -57.39 26.56
N LEU A 24 -5.38 -57.72 25.86
CA LEU A 24 -5.92 -56.87 24.80
C LEU A 24 -6.37 -55.49 25.29
N ARG A 25 -6.90 -55.38 26.52
CA ARG A 25 -7.24 -54.09 27.14
C ARG A 25 -5.99 -53.29 27.50
N ALA A 26 -4.95 -53.95 28.00
CA ALA A 26 -3.68 -53.31 28.34
C ALA A 26 -3.00 -52.77 27.08
N ASP A 27 -2.93 -53.58 26.01
CA ASP A 27 -2.38 -53.18 24.71
C ASP A 27 -3.18 -52.03 24.11
N PHE A 28 -4.52 -52.10 24.11
CA PHE A 28 -5.37 -51.00 23.64
C PHE A 28 -5.15 -49.71 24.43
N THR A 29 -5.01 -49.80 25.76
CA THR A 29 -4.78 -48.62 26.61
C THR A 29 -3.42 -47.99 26.32
N LYS A 30 -2.38 -48.82 26.13
CA LYS A 30 -1.04 -48.39 25.79
C LYS A 30 -1.00 -47.68 24.42
N GLU A 31 -1.62 -48.26 23.40
CA GLU A 31 -1.72 -47.62 22.07
C GLU A 31 -2.54 -46.33 22.10
N LEU A 32 -3.56 -46.27 22.96
CA LEU A 32 -4.40 -45.08 23.14
C LEU A 32 -3.66 -43.95 23.87
N GLU A 33 -2.80 -44.27 24.84
CA GLU A 33 -1.87 -43.33 25.46
C GLU A 33 -0.81 -42.85 24.48
N ALA A 34 -0.23 -43.75 23.68
CA ALA A 34 0.71 -43.39 22.61
C ALA A 34 0.08 -42.45 21.58
N PHE A 35 -1.19 -42.67 21.22
CA PHE A 35 -1.93 -41.76 20.34
C PHE A 35 -2.15 -40.38 20.97
N TYR A 36 -2.47 -40.34 22.27
CA TYR A 36 -2.61 -39.07 23.00
C TYR A 36 -1.28 -38.29 23.04
N ASP A 37 -0.17 -38.95 23.36
CA ASP A 37 1.15 -38.33 23.41
C ASP A 37 1.58 -37.84 22.02
N PHE A 38 1.37 -38.65 20.98
CA PHE A 38 1.56 -38.24 19.59
C PHE A 38 0.75 -36.99 19.25
N PHE A 39 -0.54 -36.95 19.63
CA PHE A 39 -1.36 -35.80 19.32
C PHE A 39 -0.89 -34.55 20.08
N LYS A 40 -0.65 -34.68 21.39
CA LYS A 40 -0.23 -33.57 22.24
C LYS A 40 1.14 -33.01 21.82
N VAL A 41 2.09 -33.87 21.49
CA VAL A 41 3.46 -33.45 21.17
C VAL A 41 3.59 -33.09 19.70
N ASP A 42 3.21 -33.99 18.79
CA ASP A 42 3.52 -33.82 17.38
C ASP A 42 2.43 -33.06 16.63
N VAL A 43 1.15 -33.36 16.89
CA VAL A 43 0.04 -32.71 16.16
C VAL A 43 -0.16 -31.28 16.62
N VAL A 44 -0.19 -31.00 17.93
CA VAL A 44 -0.27 -29.61 18.44
C VAL A 44 0.95 -28.80 18.02
N SER A 45 2.15 -29.39 18.05
CA SER A 45 3.36 -28.74 17.52
C SER A 45 3.25 -28.48 16.02
N ALA A 46 2.70 -29.40 15.23
CA ALA A 46 2.45 -29.17 13.81
C ALA A 46 1.44 -28.04 13.57
N ILE A 47 0.37 -27.97 14.37
CA ILE A 47 -0.57 -26.85 14.35
C ILE A 47 0.16 -25.54 14.65
N SER A 48 1.05 -25.55 15.65
CA SER A 48 1.81 -24.37 16.04
C SER A 48 2.76 -23.83 14.97
N ARG A 49 3.12 -24.70 14.01
CA ARG A 49 3.99 -24.42 12.87
C ARG A 49 3.22 -24.15 11.57
N LEU A 50 1.88 -24.20 11.58
CA LEU A 50 1.08 -23.75 10.45
C LEU A 50 1.43 -22.29 10.17
N HIS A 51 2.01 -22.04 9.00
CA HIS A 51 2.37 -20.69 8.56
C HIS A 51 1.13 -19.99 8.04
N LEU A 52 0.23 -19.63 8.95
CA LEU A 52 -0.90 -18.77 8.62
C LEU A 52 -0.41 -17.31 8.49
N PRO A 53 -0.85 -16.56 7.46
CA PRO A 53 -0.49 -15.15 7.30
C PRO A 53 -0.85 -14.32 8.53
N ALA A 54 -0.07 -13.28 8.83
CA ALA A 54 -0.34 -12.37 9.94
C ALA A 54 -1.77 -11.79 9.89
N SER A 55 -2.25 -11.45 8.69
CA SER A 55 -3.62 -10.96 8.47
C SER A 55 -4.71 -11.93 8.93
N PHE A 56 -4.46 -13.24 8.85
CA PHE A 56 -5.40 -14.25 9.33
C PHE A 56 -5.48 -14.25 10.87
N TRP A 57 -4.34 -14.12 11.54
CA TRP A 57 -4.30 -13.99 13.00
C TRP A 57 -4.92 -12.68 13.47
N SER A 58 -4.69 -11.57 12.77
CA SER A 58 -5.36 -10.29 13.05
C SER A 58 -6.88 -10.40 12.89
N PHE A 59 -7.35 -11.13 11.86
CA PHE A 59 -8.79 -11.40 11.68
C PHE A 59 -9.36 -12.23 12.83
N LEU A 60 -8.69 -13.28 13.27
CA LEU A 60 -9.14 -14.07 14.42
C LEU A 60 -9.13 -13.26 15.73
N ALA A 61 -8.14 -12.37 15.91
CA ALA A 61 -8.10 -11.48 17.07
C ALA A 61 -9.27 -10.49 17.06
N PHE A 62 -9.60 -9.93 15.89
CA PHE A 62 -10.79 -9.11 15.69
C PHE A 62 -12.09 -9.89 16.01
N CYS A 63 -12.21 -11.12 15.51
CA CYS A 63 -13.37 -11.98 15.83
C CYS A 63 -13.48 -12.26 17.33
N ARG A 64 -12.37 -12.50 18.04
CA ARG A 64 -12.37 -12.69 19.49
C ARG A 64 -12.93 -11.48 20.24
N GLU A 65 -12.45 -10.29 19.89
CA GLU A 65 -12.92 -9.05 20.53
C GLU A 65 -14.40 -8.78 20.21
N THR A 66 -14.83 -9.09 18.98
CA THR A 66 -16.24 -9.02 18.60
C THR A 66 -17.10 -9.99 19.43
N ILE A 67 -16.67 -11.24 19.59
CA ILE A 67 -17.35 -12.24 20.43
C ILE A 67 -17.50 -11.75 21.87
N LYS A 68 -16.45 -11.12 22.40
CA LYS A 68 -16.46 -10.53 23.75
C LYS A 68 -17.42 -9.33 23.85
N GLU A 69 -17.38 -8.42 22.88
CA GLU A 69 -18.24 -7.22 22.86
C GLU A 69 -19.73 -7.57 22.80
N PHE A 70 -20.09 -8.56 21.98
CA PHE A 70 -21.47 -9.01 21.83
C PHE A 70 -21.89 -10.07 22.86
N GLN A 71 -21.02 -10.42 23.82
CA GLN A 71 -21.27 -11.44 24.86
C GLN A 71 -21.84 -12.75 24.28
N LEU A 72 -21.29 -13.19 23.14
CA LEU A 72 -21.82 -14.34 22.41
C LEU A 72 -21.56 -15.69 23.09
N VAL A 73 -20.74 -15.69 24.15
CA VAL A 73 -20.40 -16.86 24.97
C VAL A 73 -20.70 -16.50 26.43
N GLY A 74 -21.31 -17.43 27.16
CA GLY A 74 -21.61 -17.25 28.57
C GLY A 74 -20.34 -16.99 29.39
N THR A 75 -20.47 -16.19 30.45
CA THR A 75 -19.38 -15.87 31.38
C THR A 75 -19.29 -16.86 32.55
N GLU A 76 -20.13 -17.89 32.57
CA GLU A 76 -20.12 -18.93 33.60
C GLU A 76 -19.18 -20.08 33.17
N GLU A 77 -18.34 -20.55 34.11
CA GLU A 77 -17.52 -21.73 33.88
C GLU A 77 -18.43 -22.93 33.56
N ASP A 78 -18.20 -23.59 32.41
CA ASP A 78 -18.91 -24.82 32.10
C ASP A 78 -18.64 -25.90 33.16
N GLU A 79 -19.56 -26.86 33.32
CA GLU A 79 -19.40 -28.05 34.20
C GLU A 79 -18.09 -28.84 33.95
N ALA A 80 -17.40 -28.58 32.84
CA ALA A 80 -16.11 -29.14 32.47
C ALA A 80 -14.88 -28.41 33.06
N GLY A 81 -15.06 -27.31 33.81
CA GLY A 81 -13.97 -26.54 34.41
C GLY A 81 -13.06 -25.86 33.38
N THR A 82 -13.61 -25.44 32.24
CA THR A 82 -12.87 -24.75 31.19
C THR A 82 -12.88 -23.26 31.49
N GLU A 83 -11.69 -22.66 31.67
CA GLU A 83 -11.51 -21.22 31.90
C GLU A 83 -12.34 -20.38 30.91
N VAL A 84 -13.04 -19.36 31.40
CA VAL A 84 -13.92 -18.48 30.60
C VAL A 84 -13.18 -17.89 29.38
N GLU A 85 -11.89 -17.59 29.51
CA GLU A 85 -11.08 -17.10 28.39
C GLU A 85 -10.92 -18.11 27.24
N LEU A 86 -10.91 -19.41 27.54
CA LEU A 86 -10.82 -20.47 26.54
C LEU A 86 -12.15 -20.71 25.85
N GLN A 87 -13.27 -20.52 26.56
CA GLN A 87 -14.61 -20.59 25.96
C GLN A 87 -14.79 -19.52 24.88
N MET A 88 -14.23 -18.32 25.08
CA MET A 88 -14.24 -17.24 24.06
C MET A 88 -13.47 -17.62 22.79
N CYS A 89 -12.52 -18.54 22.88
CA CYS A 89 -11.76 -19.07 21.73
C CYS A 89 -12.48 -20.23 21.03
N GLU A 90 -13.57 -20.77 21.58
CA GLU A 90 -14.26 -21.94 21.03
C GLU A 90 -14.78 -21.74 19.59
N PRO A 91 -15.45 -20.62 19.25
CA PRO A 91 -15.86 -20.38 17.87
C PRO A 91 -14.66 -20.28 16.90
N LEU A 92 -13.54 -19.74 17.38
CA LEU A 92 -12.30 -19.58 16.61
C LEU A 92 -11.60 -20.92 16.41
N PHE A 93 -11.63 -21.79 17.43
CA PHE A 93 -11.18 -23.17 17.34
C PHE A 93 -11.98 -23.92 16.27
N ARG A 94 -13.31 -23.81 16.27
CA ARG A 94 -14.13 -24.43 15.23
C ARG A 94 -13.81 -23.90 13.83
N LEU A 95 -13.60 -22.59 13.69
CA LEU A 95 -13.22 -21.99 12.42
C LEU A 95 -11.85 -22.52 11.93
N LEU A 96 -10.86 -22.61 12.82
CA LEU A 96 -9.52 -23.10 12.49
C LEU A 96 -9.55 -24.60 12.16
N ILE A 97 -10.14 -25.42 13.03
CA ILE A 97 -10.16 -26.88 12.86
C ILE A 97 -11.07 -27.27 11.70
N SER A 98 -12.34 -26.84 11.71
CA SER A 98 -13.30 -27.26 10.68
C SER A 98 -13.15 -26.52 9.36
N GLY A 99 -12.70 -25.26 9.38
CA GLY A 99 -12.54 -24.46 8.17
C GLY A 99 -11.20 -24.67 7.47
N ILE A 100 -10.14 -25.04 8.18
CA ILE A 100 -8.79 -25.14 7.62
C ILE A 100 -8.20 -26.53 7.79
N ILE A 101 -8.04 -27.00 9.03
CA ILE A 101 -7.29 -28.23 9.30
C ILE A 101 -7.98 -29.46 8.73
N LEU A 102 -9.27 -29.66 9.01
CA LEU A 102 -10.04 -30.80 8.51
C LEU A 102 -10.06 -30.85 6.97
N PRO A 103 -10.39 -29.77 6.22
CA PRO A 103 -10.33 -29.81 4.76
C PRO A 103 -8.96 -30.19 4.19
N VAL A 104 -7.88 -29.69 4.80
CA VAL A 104 -6.49 -29.98 4.40
C VAL A 104 -6.15 -31.45 4.65
N LEU A 105 -6.44 -31.97 5.84
CA LEU A 105 -6.14 -33.36 6.23
C LEU A 105 -7.05 -34.38 5.51
N SER A 106 -8.29 -34.02 5.20
CA SER A 106 -9.24 -34.87 4.47
C SER A 106 -8.95 -34.96 2.97
N HIS A 107 -8.26 -33.96 2.41
CA HIS A 107 -7.87 -33.94 1.00
C HIS A 107 -6.35 -33.74 0.82
N PRO A 108 -5.52 -34.65 1.36
CA PRO A 108 -4.07 -34.48 1.41
C PRO A 108 -3.42 -34.52 0.01
N LYS A 109 -4.12 -35.05 -1.00
CA LYS A 109 -3.73 -35.01 -2.42
C LYS A 109 -3.84 -33.62 -3.04
N LYS A 110 -4.85 -32.85 -2.63
CA LYS A 110 -5.14 -31.52 -3.19
C LYS A 110 -4.31 -30.44 -2.51
N TYR A 111 -4.08 -30.59 -1.21
CA TYR A 111 -3.41 -29.58 -0.37
C TYR A 111 -2.03 -30.04 0.14
N GLY A 112 -1.48 -31.14 -0.38
CA GLY A 112 -0.19 -31.66 0.05
C GLY A 112 0.95 -30.70 -0.28
N GLY A 113 1.68 -30.24 0.74
CA GLY A 113 2.81 -29.33 0.58
C GLY A 113 3.51 -29.02 1.91
N ARG A 114 4.70 -28.41 1.83
CA ARG A 114 5.51 -28.06 3.00
C ARG A 114 4.85 -27.03 3.91
N GLU A 115 4.08 -26.11 3.34
CA GLU A 115 3.40 -25.01 4.04
C GLU A 115 2.35 -25.47 5.05
N VAL A 116 1.70 -26.60 4.76
CA VAL A 116 0.70 -27.22 5.64
C VAL A 116 1.22 -28.47 6.37
N GLY A 117 2.55 -28.68 6.38
CA GLY A 117 3.18 -29.81 7.06
C GLY A 117 3.00 -31.17 6.37
N LEU A 118 2.41 -31.22 5.16
CA LEU A 118 2.11 -32.44 4.41
C LEU A 118 3.08 -32.68 3.23
N TRP A 119 4.33 -32.21 3.32
CA TRP A 119 5.34 -32.34 2.25
C TRP A 119 5.62 -33.79 1.82
N ARG A 120 5.38 -34.78 2.69
CA ARG A 120 5.50 -36.20 2.34
C ARG A 120 4.37 -36.69 1.43
N CYS A 121 3.21 -36.01 1.45
CA CYS A 121 2.06 -36.30 0.60
C CYS A 121 2.20 -35.68 -0.81
N GLU A 122 3.07 -34.69 -0.99
CA GLU A 122 3.33 -34.00 -2.26
C GLU A 122 4.02 -34.92 -3.30
N LYS A 123 4.82 -35.90 -2.86
CA LYS A 123 5.60 -36.79 -3.72
C LYS A 123 4.85 -38.03 -4.23
N GLY A 124 3.53 -38.09 -4.10
CA GLY A 124 2.73 -39.25 -4.52
C GLY A 124 2.93 -40.51 -3.68
N ASN A 125 3.74 -40.47 -2.60
CA ASN A 125 3.91 -41.55 -1.63
C ASN A 125 2.71 -41.59 -0.67
N PHE A 126 1.55 -42.00 -1.19
CA PHE A 126 0.39 -42.36 -0.39
C PHE A 126 0.48 -43.83 -0.01
N ASP A 127 1.30 -44.14 0.99
CA ASP A 127 1.26 -45.47 1.58
C ASP A 127 -0.09 -45.68 2.31
N GLY A 128 -0.62 -46.90 2.26
CA GLY A 128 -1.93 -47.23 2.83
C GLY A 128 -2.02 -46.86 4.31
N ASP A 129 -0.92 -47.05 5.03
CA ASP A 129 -0.79 -46.77 6.46
C ASP A 129 -0.82 -45.27 6.78
N VAL A 130 -0.26 -44.42 5.91
CA VAL A 130 -0.27 -42.96 6.10
C VAL A 130 -1.69 -42.43 5.96
N LEU A 131 -2.45 -42.92 4.97
CA LEU A 131 -3.85 -42.54 4.80
C LEU A 131 -4.73 -43.05 5.93
N PHE A 132 -4.46 -44.26 6.44
CA PHE A 132 -5.14 -44.81 7.61
C PHE A 132 -4.91 -43.93 8.85
N ASN A 133 -3.66 -43.57 9.12
CA ASN A 133 -3.31 -42.71 10.26
C ASN A 133 -3.88 -41.30 10.13
N LEU A 134 -3.86 -40.71 8.92
CA LEU A 134 -4.48 -39.41 8.66
C LEU A 134 -5.99 -39.43 8.94
N ARG A 135 -6.69 -40.50 8.56
CA ARG A 135 -8.11 -40.66 8.88
C ARG A 135 -8.37 -40.74 10.38
N ALA A 136 -7.49 -41.40 11.14
CA ALA A 136 -7.60 -41.44 12.60
C ALA A 136 -7.42 -40.04 13.23
N VAL A 137 -6.47 -39.24 12.71
CA VAL A 137 -6.27 -37.84 13.14
C VAL A 137 -7.48 -36.96 12.77
N VAL A 138 -8.03 -37.11 11.55
CA VAL A 138 -9.25 -36.40 11.12
C VAL A 138 -10.42 -36.73 12.04
N ALA A 139 -10.66 -38.01 12.31
CA ALA A 139 -11.73 -38.45 13.21
C ALA A 139 -11.56 -37.88 14.63
N ALA A 140 -10.32 -37.80 15.13
CA ALA A 140 -10.05 -37.19 16.44
C ALA A 140 -10.38 -35.68 16.47
N PHE A 141 -10.06 -34.93 15.41
CA PHE A 141 -10.45 -33.51 15.30
C PHE A 141 -11.96 -33.33 15.15
N GLU A 142 -12.64 -34.19 14.38
CA GLU A 142 -14.10 -34.18 14.25
C GLU A 142 -14.79 -34.43 15.60
N ASP A 143 -14.31 -35.43 16.36
CA ASP A 143 -14.81 -35.73 17.70
C ASP A 143 -14.56 -34.55 18.68
N MET A 144 -13.42 -33.86 18.59
CA MET A 144 -13.13 -32.67 19.40
C MET A 144 -14.08 -31.51 19.13
N VAL A 145 -14.51 -31.33 17.87
CA VAL A 145 -15.39 -30.22 17.46
C VAL A 145 -16.86 -30.51 17.79
N LEU A 146 -17.31 -31.75 17.57
CA LEU A 146 -18.74 -32.07 17.56
C LEU A 146 -19.35 -32.23 18.95
N LEU A 147 -18.57 -32.45 20.02
CA LEU A 147 -19.08 -32.66 21.40
C LEU A 147 -20.12 -33.78 21.57
N VAL A 148 -20.48 -34.52 20.53
CA VAL A 148 -21.46 -35.61 20.60
C VAL A 148 -20.76 -36.86 21.13
N PRO A 149 -21.27 -37.51 22.20
CA PRO A 149 -20.69 -38.75 22.67
C PRO A 149 -20.83 -39.83 21.59
N SER A 150 -19.76 -40.12 20.84
CA SER A 150 -19.76 -41.10 19.74
C SER A 150 -19.88 -42.57 20.20
N GLY A 151 -20.41 -42.83 21.40
CA GLY A 151 -20.44 -44.16 22.03
C GLY A 151 -19.06 -44.69 22.47
N LYS A 152 -17.96 -44.04 22.08
CA LYS A 152 -16.58 -44.44 22.37
C LYS A 152 -15.99 -43.59 23.51
N LYS A 153 -16.36 -43.93 24.76
CA LYS A 153 -15.95 -43.20 25.98
C LYS A 153 -14.44 -42.88 26.09
N ALA A 154 -13.57 -43.76 25.60
CA ALA A 154 -12.12 -43.58 25.67
C ALA A 154 -11.60 -42.49 24.71
N LEU A 155 -12.14 -42.38 23.49
CA LEU A 155 -11.76 -41.35 22.52
C LEU A 155 -12.33 -39.98 22.90
N ASN A 156 -13.56 -39.95 23.43
CA ASN A 156 -14.14 -38.70 23.96
C ASN A 156 -13.30 -38.11 25.11
N LYS A 157 -12.72 -38.98 25.95
CA LYS A 157 -11.82 -38.57 27.04
C LYS A 157 -10.49 -37.99 26.54
N ILE A 158 -10.04 -38.40 25.35
CA ILE A 158 -8.86 -37.83 24.70
C ILE A 158 -9.21 -36.46 24.09
N GLY A 159 -10.33 -36.36 23.37
CA GLY A 159 -10.79 -35.09 22.81
C GLY A 159 -11.00 -34.01 23.87
N SER A 160 -11.59 -34.35 25.01
CA SER A 160 -11.77 -33.42 26.13
C SER A 160 -10.45 -32.98 26.80
N ARG A 161 -9.39 -33.79 26.72
CA ARG A 161 -8.06 -33.44 27.24
C ARG A 161 -7.23 -32.60 26.26
N LEU A 162 -7.36 -32.86 24.96
CA LEU A 162 -6.57 -32.18 23.92
C LEU A 162 -7.15 -30.81 23.55
N ARG A 163 -8.48 -30.64 23.65
CA ARG A 163 -9.13 -29.39 23.28
C ARG A 163 -8.65 -28.16 24.08
N PRO A 164 -8.53 -28.20 25.43
CA PRO A 164 -7.98 -27.07 26.19
C PRO A 164 -6.57 -26.67 25.75
N GLU A 165 -5.72 -27.63 25.35
CA GLU A 165 -4.36 -27.35 24.88
C GLU A 165 -4.37 -26.59 23.55
N VAL A 166 -5.23 -26.98 22.60
CA VAL A 166 -5.36 -26.27 21.32
C VAL A 166 -5.99 -24.89 21.52
N LEU A 167 -6.98 -24.76 22.42
CA LEU A 167 -7.59 -23.47 22.75
C LEU A 167 -6.57 -22.52 23.39
N ARG A 168 -5.74 -23.00 24.33
CA ARG A 168 -4.65 -22.22 24.94
C ARG A 168 -3.65 -21.76 23.89
N PHE A 169 -3.27 -22.64 22.98
CA PHE A 169 -2.39 -22.27 21.87
C PHE A 169 -2.99 -21.14 21.01
N ILE A 170 -4.27 -21.24 20.64
CA ILE A 170 -4.95 -20.18 19.89
C ILE A 170 -4.94 -18.88 20.70
N LEU A 171 -5.32 -18.94 21.98
CA LEU A 171 -5.35 -17.78 22.87
C LEU A 171 -3.97 -17.11 22.96
N GLU A 172 -2.91 -17.85 23.17
CA GLU A 172 -1.53 -17.34 23.24
C GLU A 172 -1.12 -16.64 21.94
N ARG A 173 -1.46 -17.23 20.79
CA ARG A 173 -1.22 -16.62 19.47
C ARG A 173 -2.00 -15.33 19.25
N LEU A 174 -3.25 -15.26 19.72
CA LEU A 174 -4.07 -14.06 19.62
C LEU A 174 -3.60 -12.95 20.57
N MET A 175 -3.08 -13.32 21.75
CA MET A 175 -2.59 -12.37 22.75
C MET A 175 -1.22 -11.78 22.40
N THR A 176 -0.40 -12.52 21.64
CA THR A 176 0.92 -12.09 21.15
C THR A 176 0.85 -11.27 19.86
N GLY A 177 -0.27 -11.36 19.11
CA GLY A 177 -0.52 -10.54 17.92
C GLY A 177 -0.84 -9.08 18.29
N GLY A 178 0.16 -8.21 18.26
CA GLY A 178 0.05 -6.79 18.60
C GLY A 178 -0.62 -5.89 17.55
N ASP A 179 -1.33 -6.46 16.58
CA ASP A 179 -1.81 -5.73 15.41
C ASP A 179 -3.29 -5.36 15.58
N GLU A 180 -3.54 -4.08 15.87
CA GLU A 180 -4.88 -3.52 15.75
C GLU A 180 -5.15 -3.18 14.28
N PRO A 181 -6.02 -3.94 13.58
CA PRO A 181 -6.20 -3.84 12.15
C PRO A 181 -6.64 -2.43 11.72
N ASP A 182 -7.47 -1.78 12.52
CA ASP A 182 -7.95 -0.41 12.28
C ASP A 182 -6.79 0.60 12.23
N THR A 183 -5.83 0.47 13.15
CA THR A 183 -4.66 1.34 13.25
C THR A 183 -3.75 1.13 12.03
N ILE A 184 -3.50 -0.12 11.65
CA ILE A 184 -2.68 -0.46 10.49
C ILE A 184 -3.33 0.06 9.21
N VAL A 185 -4.62 -0.21 9.01
CA VAL A 185 -5.36 0.23 7.83
C VAL A 185 -5.36 1.76 7.74
N THR A 186 -5.51 2.45 8.87
CA THR A 186 -5.42 3.91 8.92
C THR A 186 -4.03 4.41 8.52
N VAL A 187 -2.96 3.87 9.11
CA VAL A 187 -1.57 4.22 8.76
C VAL A 187 -1.28 3.95 7.28
N GLN A 188 -1.68 2.79 6.76
CA GLN A 188 -1.52 2.42 5.35
C GLN A 188 -2.29 3.36 4.42
N THR A 189 -3.48 3.81 4.83
CA THR A 189 -4.27 4.80 4.08
C THR A 189 -3.50 6.11 3.94
N PHE A 190 -2.86 6.60 5.01
CA PHE A 190 -2.05 7.80 4.92
C PHE A 190 -0.73 7.58 4.15
N LEU A 191 -0.11 6.41 4.30
CA LEU A 191 1.13 6.08 3.58
C LEU A 191 0.93 6.01 2.07
N SER A 192 -0.21 5.47 1.62
CA SER A 192 -0.51 5.32 0.19
C SER A 192 -0.45 6.65 -0.56
N HIS A 193 -0.74 7.77 0.10
CA HIS A 193 -0.70 9.09 -0.53
C HIS A 193 0.70 9.52 -0.97
N TYR A 194 1.72 9.00 -0.32
CA TYR A 194 3.12 9.20 -0.71
C TYR A 194 3.58 8.22 -1.80
N ASP A 195 2.83 7.13 -2.04
CA ASP A 195 3.15 6.14 -3.06
C ASP A 195 2.73 6.60 -4.46
N ARG A 196 3.67 6.71 -5.39
CA ARG A 196 3.44 7.15 -6.78
C ARG A 196 3.09 5.99 -7.71
N VAL A 197 3.19 4.75 -7.24
CA VAL A 197 2.93 3.58 -8.07
C VAL A 197 1.44 3.54 -8.42
N PRO A 198 1.08 3.55 -9.71
CA PRO A 198 -0.31 3.41 -10.11
C PRO A 198 -0.81 2.02 -9.72
N THR A 199 -1.78 1.98 -8.81
CA THR A 199 -2.41 0.71 -8.42
C THR A 199 -3.53 0.41 -9.40
N SER A 200 -3.46 -0.74 -10.07
CA SER A 200 -4.45 -1.14 -11.07
C SER A 200 -5.06 -2.48 -10.70
N ILE A 201 -6.38 -2.57 -10.75
CA ILE A 201 -7.13 -3.82 -10.60
C ILE A 201 -7.61 -4.24 -11.99
N TYR A 202 -7.43 -5.51 -12.32
CA TYR A 202 -8.00 -6.09 -13.52
C TYR A 202 -9.27 -6.84 -13.15
N ILE A 203 -10.40 -6.43 -13.73
CA ILE A 203 -11.69 -7.07 -13.50
C ILE A 203 -12.21 -7.63 -14.80
N SER A 204 -12.73 -8.85 -14.75
CA SER A 204 -13.26 -9.53 -15.90
C SER A 204 -14.69 -9.06 -16.22
N THR A 205 -15.08 -9.15 -17.49
CA THR A 205 -16.39 -8.68 -17.98
C THR A 205 -17.57 -9.31 -17.21
N SER A 206 -17.52 -10.62 -17.02
CA SER A 206 -18.51 -11.42 -16.31
C SER A 206 -18.63 -11.01 -14.84
N GLN A 207 -17.51 -10.71 -14.18
CA GLN A 207 -17.53 -10.21 -12.80
C GLN A 207 -18.17 -8.82 -12.70
N LEU A 208 -17.84 -7.89 -13.62
CA LEU A 208 -18.44 -6.55 -13.64
C LEU A 208 -19.95 -6.60 -13.84
N VAL A 209 -20.40 -7.40 -14.81
CA VAL A 209 -21.83 -7.59 -15.12
C VAL A 209 -22.58 -8.18 -13.92
N LEU A 210 -22.00 -9.20 -13.27
CA LEU A 210 -22.58 -9.80 -12.07
C LEU A 210 -22.62 -8.82 -10.89
N PHE A 211 -21.54 -8.08 -10.68
CA PHE A 211 -21.43 -7.09 -9.60
C PHE A 211 -22.48 -5.99 -9.76
N GLN A 212 -22.66 -5.46 -10.97
CA GLN A 212 -23.66 -4.44 -11.24
C GLN A 212 -25.10 -4.95 -11.02
N ASN A 213 -25.42 -6.14 -11.52
CA ASN A 213 -26.72 -6.76 -11.26
C ASN A 213 -26.92 -7.03 -9.76
N MET A 214 -25.86 -7.43 -9.03
CA MET A 214 -25.92 -7.62 -7.59
C MET A 214 -26.25 -6.32 -6.85
N ILE A 215 -25.64 -5.19 -7.24
CA ILE A 215 -25.96 -3.88 -6.68
C ILE A 215 -27.43 -3.54 -6.93
N LEU A 216 -27.86 -3.53 -8.19
CA LEU A 216 -29.21 -3.13 -8.59
C LEU A 216 -30.30 -4.01 -7.96
N ASN A 217 -30.06 -5.32 -7.84
CA ASN A 217 -31.03 -6.25 -7.26
C ASN A 217 -31.07 -6.21 -5.73
N ASN A 218 -30.04 -5.65 -5.09
CA ASN A 218 -29.92 -5.66 -3.62
C ASN A 218 -29.73 -4.25 -3.04
N VAL A 219 -30.08 -3.17 -3.76
CA VAL A 219 -29.95 -1.77 -3.28
C VAL A 219 -30.55 -1.61 -1.87
N ASN A 220 -31.74 -2.16 -1.65
CA ASN A 220 -32.44 -2.09 -0.36
C ASN A 220 -31.71 -2.85 0.78
N LYS A 221 -30.88 -3.85 0.45
CA LYS A 221 -30.10 -4.63 1.42
C LYS A 221 -28.71 -4.05 1.65
N ILE A 222 -28.12 -3.42 0.63
CA ILE A 222 -26.79 -2.82 0.69
C ILE A 222 -26.80 -1.50 1.49
N ARG A 223 -28.00 -0.97 1.82
CA ARG A 223 -28.19 0.25 2.63
C ARG A 223 -27.34 1.43 2.11
N LEU A 224 -27.30 1.58 0.78
CA LEU A 224 -26.62 2.71 0.14
C LEU A 224 -27.30 4.02 0.57
N THR A 225 -26.49 5.05 0.76
CA THR A 225 -26.99 6.38 1.17
C THR A 225 -27.71 7.08 0.01
N SER A 226 -28.57 8.06 0.32
CA SER A 226 -29.19 8.87 -0.73
C SER A 226 -28.12 9.70 -1.44
N GLY A 227 -28.02 9.59 -2.77
CA GLY A 227 -26.95 10.24 -3.56
C GLY A 227 -25.62 9.48 -3.54
N ASP A 228 -25.63 8.18 -3.21
CA ASP A 228 -24.42 7.35 -3.29
C ASP A 228 -23.91 7.25 -4.74
N PRO A 229 -22.63 7.60 -5.01
CA PRO A 229 -22.08 7.57 -6.36
C PRO A 229 -22.14 6.19 -7.03
N LEU A 230 -22.09 5.10 -6.24
CA LEU A 230 -22.20 3.74 -6.76
C LEU A 230 -23.61 3.42 -7.23
N ASP A 231 -24.63 3.86 -6.48
CA ASP A 231 -26.03 3.69 -6.85
C ASP A 231 -26.37 4.51 -8.11
N GLU A 232 -25.92 5.77 -8.17
CA GLU A 232 -26.09 6.62 -9.36
C GLU A 232 -25.44 6.00 -10.60
N ALA A 233 -24.20 5.53 -10.47
CA ALA A 233 -23.48 4.88 -11.56
C ALA A 233 -24.20 3.59 -12.01
N ALA A 234 -24.60 2.73 -11.07
CA ALA A 234 -25.30 1.48 -11.37
C ALA A 234 -26.64 1.72 -12.06
N LYS A 235 -27.42 2.70 -11.58
CA LYS A 235 -28.71 3.10 -12.19
C LYS A 235 -28.53 3.66 -13.59
N LYS A 236 -27.49 4.45 -13.83
CA LYS A 236 -27.20 5.03 -15.15
C LYS A 236 -26.89 3.98 -16.21
N VAL A 237 -26.22 2.89 -15.82
CA VAL A 237 -25.91 1.79 -16.75
C VAL A 237 -27.09 0.84 -16.90
N GLY A 238 -27.87 0.60 -15.83
CA GLY A 238 -29.07 -0.27 -15.85
C GLY A 238 -28.75 -1.76 -15.73
N PRO A 239 -29.74 -2.65 -15.54
CA PRO A 239 -29.48 -4.07 -15.34
C PRO A 239 -29.10 -4.77 -16.65
N TRP A 240 -28.20 -5.76 -16.55
CA TRP A 240 -27.84 -6.64 -17.66
C TRP A 240 -28.77 -7.85 -17.73
N SER A 241 -29.13 -8.28 -18.95
CA SER A 241 -29.97 -9.46 -19.16
C SER A 241 -29.27 -10.75 -18.72
N GLU A 242 -30.06 -11.74 -18.29
CA GLU A 242 -29.52 -13.06 -17.90
C GLU A 242 -28.80 -13.77 -19.05
N GLU A 243 -29.25 -13.55 -20.29
CA GLU A 243 -28.63 -14.10 -21.49
C GLU A 243 -27.21 -13.55 -21.67
N PHE A 244 -27.03 -12.25 -21.50
CA PHE A 244 -25.72 -11.61 -21.59
C PHE A 244 -24.79 -12.09 -20.45
N VAL A 245 -25.32 -12.26 -19.24
CA VAL A 245 -24.56 -12.82 -18.10
C VAL A 245 -24.07 -14.24 -18.43
N LYS A 246 -24.93 -15.09 -19.01
CA LYS A 246 -24.58 -16.46 -19.42
C LYS A 246 -23.54 -16.46 -20.54
N GLU A 247 -23.68 -15.58 -21.52
CA GLU A 247 -22.71 -15.42 -22.61
C GLU A 247 -21.34 -14.99 -22.07
N ALA A 248 -21.31 -13.99 -21.16
CA ALA A 248 -20.08 -13.51 -20.54
C ALA A 248 -19.38 -14.62 -19.72
N LYS A 249 -20.13 -15.42 -18.96
CA LYS A 249 -19.60 -16.61 -18.26
C LYS A 249 -19.07 -17.66 -19.24
N GLY A 250 -19.81 -17.95 -20.31
CA GLY A 250 -19.36 -18.90 -21.33
C GLY A 250 -18.11 -18.46 -22.07
N LYS A 251 -17.85 -17.14 -22.20
CA LYS A 251 -16.58 -16.58 -22.69
C LYS A 251 -15.46 -16.72 -21.66
N ALA A 252 -15.76 -16.51 -20.37
CA ALA A 252 -14.82 -16.70 -19.28
C ALA A 252 -14.33 -18.16 -19.18
N ASP A 253 -15.24 -19.14 -19.26
CA ASP A 253 -14.90 -20.57 -19.23
C ASP A 253 -13.98 -21.00 -20.39
N LYS A 254 -14.02 -20.25 -21.49
CA LYS A 254 -13.18 -20.47 -22.69
C LYS A 254 -11.88 -19.63 -22.67
N GLY A 255 -11.65 -18.83 -21.64
CA GLY A 255 -10.50 -17.92 -21.56
C GLY A 255 -10.52 -16.78 -22.59
N LEU A 256 -11.68 -16.45 -23.15
CA LEU A 256 -11.86 -15.43 -24.20
C LEU A 256 -12.39 -14.10 -23.67
N GLU A 257 -12.21 -13.85 -22.37
CA GLU A 257 -12.81 -12.73 -21.67
C GLU A 257 -11.94 -11.47 -21.74
N ALA A 258 -12.58 -10.32 -21.97
CA ALA A 258 -11.90 -9.03 -21.87
C ALA A 258 -11.69 -8.67 -20.39
N LEU A 259 -10.46 -8.26 -20.06
CA LEU A 259 -10.08 -7.72 -18.76
C LEU A 259 -10.07 -6.20 -18.82
N TYR A 260 -10.82 -5.58 -17.92
CA TYR A 260 -10.84 -4.13 -17.75
C TYR A 260 -9.85 -3.73 -16.68
N ARG A 261 -9.00 -2.75 -17.01
CA ARG A 261 -8.06 -2.16 -16.06
C ARG A 261 -8.72 -0.96 -15.38
N LEU A 262 -8.89 -1.06 -14.05
CA LEU A 262 -9.35 0.00 -13.19
C LEU A 262 -8.16 0.60 -12.45
N GLU A 263 -7.87 1.86 -12.69
CA GLU A 263 -6.83 2.58 -11.94
C GLU A 263 -7.42 3.11 -10.64
N ILE A 264 -6.88 2.68 -9.51
CA ILE A 264 -7.29 3.14 -8.19
C ILE A 264 -6.64 4.51 -7.94
N GLN A 265 -7.48 5.51 -7.67
CA GLN A 265 -7.02 6.79 -7.16
C GLN A 265 -6.87 6.71 -5.64
N HIS A 266 -5.74 6.19 -5.19
CA HIS A 266 -5.41 6.04 -3.76
C HIS A 266 -4.94 7.35 -3.11
N ARG A 267 -4.67 8.39 -3.91
CA ARG A 267 -4.16 9.71 -3.50
C ARG A 267 -5.25 10.76 -3.28
N PHE A 268 -6.39 10.35 -2.73
CA PHE A 268 -7.58 11.22 -2.66
C PHE A 268 -7.42 12.41 -1.68
N PHE A 269 -6.48 12.41 -0.71
CA PHE A 269 -6.25 13.57 0.18
C PHE A 269 -5.81 14.83 -0.57
N PHE A 270 -5.27 14.72 -1.79
CA PHE A 270 -4.91 15.90 -2.59
C PHE A 270 -6.14 16.56 -3.23
N THR A 271 -7.22 15.81 -3.43
CA THR A 271 -8.44 16.27 -4.10
C THR A 271 -9.58 16.55 -3.12
N ASP A 272 -9.75 15.71 -2.10
CA ASP A 272 -10.81 15.79 -1.11
C ASP A 272 -10.24 16.28 0.24
N ARG A 273 -10.67 17.45 0.70
CA ARG A 273 -10.20 18.06 1.97
C ARG A 273 -10.95 17.57 3.21
N SER A 274 -12.14 16.98 3.04
CA SER A 274 -12.99 16.50 4.13
C SER A 274 -12.94 14.98 4.24
N MET A 275 -12.60 14.49 5.44
CA MET A 275 -12.31 13.09 5.70
C MET A 275 -13.10 12.59 6.90
N THR A 276 -13.44 11.31 6.90
CA THR A 276 -14.10 10.67 8.04
C THR A 276 -13.63 9.23 8.17
N VAL A 277 -13.66 8.71 9.40
CA VAL A 277 -13.60 7.26 9.61
C VAL A 277 -14.96 6.70 9.22
N CYS A 278 -14.99 5.80 8.23
CA CYS A 278 -16.21 5.16 7.80
C CYS A 278 -16.72 4.23 8.92
N PRO A 279 -17.96 4.38 9.41
CA PRO A 279 -18.48 3.50 10.46
C PRO A 279 -18.49 2.02 10.07
N ALA A 280 -18.72 1.73 8.78
CA ALA A 280 -18.82 0.38 8.24
C ALA A 280 -17.44 -0.27 8.00
N SER A 281 -16.51 0.42 7.35
CA SER A 281 -15.20 -0.16 7.02
C SER A 281 -14.11 0.13 8.05
N LYS A 282 -14.35 1.05 9.00
CA LYS A 282 -13.36 1.60 9.94
C LYS A 282 -12.14 2.24 9.27
N CYS A 283 -12.14 2.37 7.94
CA CYS A 283 -11.10 3.04 7.18
C CYS A 283 -11.33 4.55 7.15
N THR A 284 -10.23 5.29 7.05
CA THR A 284 -10.26 6.72 6.77
C THR A 284 -10.56 6.92 5.28
N VAL A 285 -11.71 7.53 4.95
CA VAL A 285 -12.16 7.71 3.56
C VAL A 285 -12.70 9.14 3.34
N PRO A 286 -12.74 9.64 2.09
CA PRO A 286 -13.44 10.87 1.78
C PRO A 286 -14.88 10.83 2.28
N ARG A 287 -15.38 11.94 2.84
CA ARG A 287 -16.72 11.98 3.44
C ARG A 287 -17.81 11.47 2.50
N ARG A 288 -17.71 11.77 1.19
CA ARG A 288 -18.64 11.31 0.14
C ARG A 288 -18.66 9.79 -0.09
N LEU A 289 -17.63 9.06 0.33
CA LEU A 289 -17.53 7.60 0.20
C LEU A 289 -17.81 6.87 1.52
N SER A 290 -18.05 7.61 2.61
CA SER A 290 -18.37 7.02 3.90
C SER A 290 -19.83 6.58 3.95
N SER A 291 -20.11 5.48 4.64
CA SER A 291 -21.48 5.05 4.92
C SER A 291 -22.27 6.06 5.77
N ALA A 292 -21.60 7.03 6.40
CA ALA A 292 -22.21 8.14 7.13
C ALA A 292 -22.55 9.36 6.26
N ALA A 293 -22.21 9.36 4.96
CA ALA A 293 -22.40 10.51 4.07
C ALA A 293 -23.86 10.99 3.97
N GLY A 294 -24.82 10.07 4.17
CA GLY A 294 -26.25 10.35 4.06
C GLY A 294 -26.92 10.89 5.33
N SER A 295 -26.25 10.86 6.49
CA SER A 295 -26.81 11.43 7.72
C SER A 295 -26.33 12.87 7.90
N GLU A 296 -27.23 13.80 7.58
CA GLU A 296 -27.23 15.21 7.95
C GLU A 296 -26.24 16.16 7.22
N SER A 297 -26.87 17.05 6.46
CA SER A 297 -26.41 18.36 5.96
C SER A 297 -25.45 18.39 4.76
N HIS A 298 -26.03 18.57 3.57
CA HIS A 298 -25.44 19.32 2.44
C HIS A 298 -25.18 20.82 2.75
N ARG A 299 -24.98 21.17 4.03
CA ARG A 299 -24.70 22.53 4.52
C ARG A 299 -23.52 22.50 5.48
N ALA A 300 -22.41 21.94 5.05
CA ALA A 300 -21.13 22.44 5.53
C ALA A 300 -20.72 23.55 4.55
N ASP A 301 -21.10 24.78 4.88
CA ASP A 301 -20.38 25.96 4.42
C ASP A 301 -18.88 25.72 4.60
N GLU A 302 -18.09 26.33 3.72
CA GLU A 302 -16.62 26.22 3.58
C GLU A 302 -15.79 26.60 4.83
N GLY A 303 -16.41 26.69 6.01
CA GLY A 303 -15.81 27.24 7.23
C GLY A 303 -15.49 26.26 8.35
N ASP A 304 -16.08 25.07 8.43
CA ASP A 304 -15.91 24.20 9.61
C ASP A 304 -15.04 22.97 9.34
N VAL A 305 -13.73 23.21 9.31
CA VAL A 305 -12.66 22.20 9.31
C VAL A 305 -12.58 21.49 10.68
N SER A 306 -13.41 21.87 11.68
CA SER A 306 -13.25 21.46 13.07
C SER A 306 -14.02 20.20 13.49
N GLN A 307 -14.77 19.52 12.63
CA GLN A 307 -15.13 18.13 12.92
C GLN A 307 -13.96 17.21 12.56
N ASN A 308 -12.83 17.44 13.24
CA ASN A 308 -11.79 16.45 13.40
C ASN A 308 -12.48 15.25 14.06
N VAL A 309 -12.78 14.22 13.26
CA VAL A 309 -13.05 12.90 13.80
C VAL A 309 -11.83 12.57 14.65
N ASP A 310 -12.03 12.26 15.93
CA ASP A 310 -10.96 11.78 16.80
C ASP A 310 -10.42 10.46 16.21
N VAL A 311 -9.47 10.58 15.28
CA VAL A 311 -8.71 9.45 14.71
C VAL A 311 -7.91 8.78 15.82
N ILE A 312 -7.63 9.53 16.88
CA ILE A 312 -6.96 9.07 18.08
C ILE A 312 -8.01 8.57 19.08
N ARG A 313 -8.00 7.28 19.37
CA ARG A 313 -8.84 6.72 20.45
C ARG A 313 -8.32 7.28 21.77
N THR A 314 -9.11 8.10 22.45
CA THR A 314 -8.79 8.54 23.82
C THR A 314 -9.40 7.57 24.83
N LEU A 315 -8.58 6.99 25.70
CA LEU A 315 -9.10 6.22 26.84
C LEU A 315 -9.63 7.19 27.89
N LYS A 316 -10.96 7.27 28.03
CA LYS A 316 -11.58 7.91 29.20
C LYS A 316 -11.56 6.90 30.34
N GLU A 317 -10.60 7.04 31.23
CA GLU A 317 -10.54 6.21 32.43
C GLU A 317 -11.50 6.73 33.48
N ASP A 318 -12.52 5.94 33.77
CA ASP A 318 -13.31 6.08 34.99
C ASP A 318 -13.10 4.80 35.80
N ASN A 319 -12.04 4.78 36.62
CA ASN A 319 -11.77 3.68 37.54
C ASN A 319 -12.16 4.12 38.96
N PRO A 320 -13.30 3.66 39.49
CA PRO A 320 -13.73 4.00 40.85
C PRO A 320 -12.75 3.48 41.92
N HIS A 321 -11.94 2.46 41.59
CA HIS A 321 -10.99 1.82 42.50
C HIS A 321 -9.53 2.24 42.25
N LYS A 322 -9.30 3.36 41.54
CA LYS A 322 -7.95 3.86 41.21
C LYS A 322 -7.08 4.08 42.44
N VAL A 323 -7.68 4.50 43.56
CA VAL A 323 -6.98 4.72 44.84
C VAL A 323 -6.35 3.41 45.35
N LEU A 324 -7.11 2.30 45.31
CA LEU A 324 -6.64 0.98 45.72
C LEU A 324 -5.59 0.42 44.75
N GLU A 325 -5.79 0.62 43.45
CA GLU A 325 -4.81 0.23 42.42
C GLU A 325 -3.45 0.91 42.63
N ASP A 326 -3.47 2.22 42.87
CA ASP A 326 -2.28 3.01 43.16
C ASP A 326 -1.57 2.53 44.44
N LEU A 327 -2.34 2.13 45.46
CA LEU A 327 -1.78 1.59 46.71
C LEU A 327 -1.12 0.23 46.49
N PHE A 328 -1.82 -0.73 45.88
CA PHE A 328 -1.28 -2.07 45.62
C PHE A 328 -0.02 -2.07 44.76
N ARG A 329 0.14 -1.07 43.89
CA ARG A 329 1.35 -0.93 43.07
C ARG A 329 2.61 -0.62 43.88
N HIS A 330 2.47 0.07 45.01
CA HIS A 330 3.60 0.60 45.77
C HIS A 330 3.78 -0.07 47.13
N LEU A 331 2.75 -0.72 47.64
CA LEU A 331 2.80 -1.46 48.90
C LEU A 331 3.54 -2.80 48.71
N PRO A 332 4.18 -3.32 49.77
CA PRO A 332 4.66 -4.69 49.78
C PRO A 332 3.50 -5.69 49.62
N PRO A 333 3.79 -6.95 49.24
CA PRO A 333 2.76 -7.97 49.04
C PRO A 333 1.87 -8.10 50.27
N LEU A 334 0.57 -7.87 50.07
CA LEU A 334 -0.46 -7.95 51.11
C LEU A 334 -0.90 -9.40 51.29
N THR A 335 -1.30 -9.75 52.50
CA THR A 335 -1.72 -11.12 52.86
C THR A 335 -3.23 -11.25 53.08
N ALA A 336 -3.95 -10.12 53.13
CA ALA A 336 -5.39 -10.09 53.32
C ALA A 336 -6.16 -10.86 52.23
N THR A 337 -7.21 -11.58 52.65
CA THR A 337 -8.09 -12.35 51.75
C THR A 337 -9.51 -11.77 51.64
N ASN A 338 -9.86 -10.83 52.52
CA ASN A 338 -11.14 -10.13 52.54
C ASN A 338 -10.92 -8.66 52.93
N PHE A 339 -11.95 -7.82 52.77
CA PHE A 339 -11.83 -6.39 53.03
C PHE A 339 -11.60 -6.03 54.50
N GLN A 340 -12.08 -6.85 55.44
CA GLN A 340 -11.86 -6.61 56.89
C GLN A 340 -10.40 -6.85 57.27
N ASP A 341 -9.80 -7.92 56.75
CA ASP A 341 -8.37 -8.20 56.90
C ASP A 341 -7.53 -7.09 56.24
N LEU A 342 -7.94 -6.65 55.04
CA LEU A 342 -7.26 -5.59 54.29
C LEU A 342 -7.27 -4.26 55.06
N GLN A 343 -8.39 -3.92 55.67
CA GLN A 343 -8.52 -2.74 56.54
C GLN A 343 -7.53 -2.81 57.70
N SER A 344 -7.45 -3.96 58.39
CA SER A 344 -6.52 -4.15 59.51
C SER A 344 -5.05 -4.08 59.08
N GLU A 345 -4.73 -4.60 57.89
CA GLU A 345 -3.38 -4.57 57.31
C GLU A 345 -2.99 -3.13 56.91
N PHE A 346 -3.93 -2.35 56.36
CA PHE A 346 -3.75 -0.93 56.06
C PHE A 346 -3.61 -0.06 57.32
N GLU A 347 -4.36 -0.32 58.38
CA GLU A 347 -4.21 0.37 59.67
C GLU A 347 -2.84 0.08 60.31
N ALA A 348 -2.37 -1.16 60.24
CA ALA A 348 -1.05 -1.55 60.72
C ALA A 348 0.08 -0.86 59.92
N LEU A 349 -0.06 -0.79 58.59
CA LEU A 349 0.87 -0.06 57.73
C LEU A 349 0.83 1.44 58.01
N LEU A 350 -0.36 2.03 58.20
CA LEU A 350 -0.51 3.44 58.51
C LEU A 350 0.18 3.79 59.84
N ALA A 351 0.03 2.96 60.87
CA ALA A 351 0.74 3.14 62.14
C ALA A 351 2.27 3.06 61.98
N GLN A 352 2.77 2.18 61.10
CA GLN A 352 4.21 2.10 60.80
C GLN A 352 4.72 3.34 60.04
N PHE A 353 3.98 3.82 59.05
CA PHE A 353 4.38 4.98 58.24
C PHE A 353 4.22 6.31 58.99
N ALA A 354 3.23 6.44 59.87
CA ALA A 354 3.07 7.56 60.77
C ALA A 354 4.25 7.64 61.78
N ALA A 355 4.70 6.50 62.29
CA ALA A 355 5.90 6.43 63.15
C ALA A 355 7.20 6.79 62.41
N ALA A 356 7.21 6.70 61.08
CA ALA A 356 8.32 7.06 60.21
C ALA A 356 8.22 8.48 59.62
N GLU A 357 7.24 9.30 60.05
CA GLU A 357 7.01 10.69 59.61
C GLU A 357 6.90 10.84 58.07
N ASN A 358 6.17 9.92 57.41
CA ASN A 358 5.95 9.96 55.97
C ASN A 358 4.53 10.40 55.60
N ASP A 359 4.30 11.72 55.64
CA ASP A 359 3.02 12.38 55.35
C ASP A 359 2.35 11.95 54.03
N PHE A 360 3.17 11.60 53.02
CA PHE A 360 2.67 11.16 51.72
C PHE A 360 1.95 9.80 51.81
N TRP A 361 2.55 8.82 52.50
CA TRP A 361 1.97 7.49 52.67
C TRP A 361 0.82 7.48 53.65
N GLU A 362 0.89 8.30 54.70
CA GLU A 362 -0.20 8.46 55.66
C GLU A 362 -1.47 8.95 54.97
N LYS A 363 -1.36 9.98 54.11
CA LYS A 363 -2.49 10.48 53.32
C LYS A 363 -3.02 9.41 52.35
N LYS A 364 -2.14 8.77 51.57
CA LYS A 364 -2.56 7.73 50.60
C LYS A 364 -3.23 6.53 51.28
N LEU A 365 -2.71 6.07 52.41
CA LEU A 365 -3.30 4.95 53.17
C LEU A 365 -4.63 5.35 53.81
N SER A 366 -4.80 6.59 54.27
CA SER A 366 -6.08 7.09 54.76
C SER A 366 -7.16 7.14 53.66
N GLU A 367 -6.79 7.54 52.43
CA GLU A 367 -7.68 7.50 51.27
C GLU A 367 -8.03 6.04 50.89
N GLY A 368 -7.07 5.12 51.00
CA GLY A 368 -7.28 3.68 50.83
C GLY A 368 -8.24 3.09 51.85
N LEU A 369 -8.08 3.43 53.13
CA LEU A 369 -8.96 2.98 54.21
C LEU A 369 -10.40 3.46 54.02
N ALA A 370 -10.58 4.72 53.58
CA ALA A 370 -11.91 5.22 53.23
C ALA A 370 -12.52 4.43 52.06
N ALA A 371 -11.74 4.15 51.01
CA ALA A 371 -12.20 3.35 49.88
C ALA A 371 -12.54 1.90 50.26
N VAL A 372 -11.78 1.27 51.17
CA VAL A 372 -12.12 -0.07 51.70
C VAL A 372 -13.38 -0.01 52.56
N GLY A 373 -13.55 1.04 53.37
CA GLY A 373 -14.77 1.26 54.14
C GLY A 373 -16.01 1.36 53.24
N ASP A 374 -15.92 2.16 52.17
CA ASP A 374 -17.00 2.30 51.19
C ASP A 374 -17.34 0.94 50.53
N LEU A 375 -16.34 0.12 50.22
CA LEU A 375 -16.54 -1.22 49.63
C LEU A 375 -17.22 -2.21 50.58
N ILE A 376 -16.91 -2.12 51.88
CA ILE A 376 -17.57 -2.90 52.93
C ILE A 376 -19.03 -2.46 53.06
N ASP A 377 -19.27 -1.15 53.06
CA ASP A 377 -20.61 -0.57 53.18
C ASP A 377 -21.49 -0.87 51.96
N THR A 378 -20.91 -0.97 50.75
CA THR A 378 -21.61 -1.36 49.52
C THR A 378 -21.72 -2.88 49.32
N GLU A 379 -21.30 -3.69 50.29
CA GLU A 379 -21.31 -5.17 50.25
C GLU A 379 -20.70 -5.75 48.96
N THR A 380 -19.70 -5.06 48.39
CA THR A 380 -19.05 -5.50 47.14
C THR A 380 -18.17 -6.70 47.42
N SER A 381 -18.02 -7.64 46.48
CA SER A 381 -17.11 -8.77 46.68
C SER A 381 -15.67 -8.41 46.32
N PRO A 382 -14.64 -8.98 47.01
CA PRO A 382 -13.25 -8.79 46.63
C PRO A 382 -12.94 -9.23 45.20
N GLU A 383 -13.60 -10.29 44.72
CA GLU A 383 -13.45 -10.80 43.37
C GLU A 383 -13.92 -9.78 42.32
N GLU A 384 -15.08 -9.14 42.52
CA GLU A 384 -15.58 -8.10 41.61
C GLU A 384 -14.66 -6.88 41.53
N VAL A 385 -14.05 -6.47 42.65
CA VAL A 385 -13.10 -5.34 42.68
C VAL A 385 -11.82 -5.70 41.94
N LEU A 386 -11.31 -6.92 42.13
CA LEU A 386 -10.13 -7.40 41.42
C LEU A 386 -10.40 -7.53 39.92
N ASP A 387 -11.57 -8.03 39.53
CA ASP A 387 -11.97 -8.15 38.12
C ASP A 387 -12.12 -6.78 37.45
N THR A 388 -12.74 -5.80 38.13
CA THR A 388 -12.84 -4.43 37.62
C THR A 388 -11.46 -3.80 37.47
N MET A 389 -10.59 -3.90 38.49
CA MET A 389 -9.20 -3.41 38.41
C MET A 389 -8.41 -4.09 37.29
N ALA A 390 -8.51 -5.42 37.16
CA ALA A 390 -7.89 -6.18 36.09
C ALA A 390 -8.38 -5.73 34.71
N SER A 391 -9.69 -5.49 34.55
CA SER A 391 -10.27 -5.02 33.29
C SER A 391 -9.73 -3.63 32.89
N VAL A 392 -9.56 -2.71 33.87
CA VAL A 392 -9.00 -1.38 33.65
C VAL A 392 -7.51 -1.46 33.27
N ILE A 393 -6.73 -2.29 33.96
CA ILE A 393 -5.31 -2.51 33.65
C ILE A 393 -5.14 -3.08 32.24
N LEU A 394 -5.99 -4.05 31.86
CA LEU A 394 -6.00 -4.60 30.51
C LEU A 394 -6.37 -3.54 29.47
N ALA A 395 -7.36 -2.67 29.75
CA ALA A 395 -7.71 -1.55 28.88
C ALA A 395 -6.54 -0.55 28.71
N ARG A 396 -5.85 -0.22 29.79
CA ARG A 396 -4.61 0.60 29.76
C ARG A 396 -3.52 -0.02 28.91
N ASN A 397 -3.27 -1.32 29.08
CA ASN A 397 -2.25 -2.03 28.32
C ASN A 397 -2.60 -2.04 26.82
N ARG A 398 -3.86 -2.33 26.48
CA ARG A 398 -4.38 -2.25 25.10
C ARG A 398 -4.20 -0.85 24.51
N HIS A 399 -4.59 0.19 25.25
CA HIS A 399 -4.43 1.57 24.81
C HIS A 399 -2.96 1.98 24.64
N SER A 400 -2.07 1.54 25.54
CA SER A 400 -0.63 1.75 25.41
C SER A 400 -0.06 1.10 24.14
N ARG A 401 -0.49 -0.13 23.81
CA ARG A 401 -0.07 -0.80 22.55
C ARG A 401 -0.59 -0.07 21.33
N TYR A 402 -1.84 0.38 21.36
CA TYR A 402 -2.41 1.24 20.33
C TYR A 402 -1.55 2.49 20.10
N LEU A 403 -1.24 3.24 21.17
CA LEU A 403 -0.42 4.45 21.08
C LEU A 403 0.99 4.16 20.54
N GLN A 404 1.60 3.04 20.92
CA GLN A 404 2.89 2.60 20.36
C GLN A 404 2.78 2.32 18.86
N SER A 405 1.71 1.66 18.41
CA SER A 405 1.45 1.38 16.99
C SER A 405 1.24 2.68 16.20
N VAL A 406 0.48 3.63 16.75
CA VAL A 406 0.30 4.97 16.16
C VAL A 406 1.64 5.71 16.06
N LEU A 407 2.46 5.69 17.11
CA LEU A 407 3.80 6.31 17.12
C LEU A 407 4.70 5.71 16.02
N ALA A 408 4.70 4.38 15.89
CA ALA A 408 5.44 3.69 14.84
C ALA A 408 4.93 4.11 13.45
N GLY A 409 3.60 4.17 13.26
CA GLY A 409 2.97 4.62 12.02
C GLY A 409 3.31 6.06 11.66
N LEU A 410 3.32 6.98 12.62
CA LEU A 410 3.72 8.38 12.42
C LEU A 410 5.19 8.50 12.00
N SER A 411 6.08 7.71 12.58
CA SER A 411 7.49 7.65 12.15
C SER A 411 7.63 7.15 10.72
N GLN A 412 6.85 6.13 10.33
CA GLN A 412 6.82 5.61 8.96
C GLN A 412 6.29 6.67 7.98
N LEU A 413 5.25 7.41 8.36
CA LEU A 413 4.69 8.50 7.56
C LEU A 413 5.69 9.63 7.34
N GLY A 414 6.43 10.04 8.38
CA GLY A 414 7.51 11.02 8.24
C GLY A 414 8.56 10.56 7.22
N THR A 415 9.01 9.32 7.34
CA THR A 415 9.99 8.73 6.41
C THR A 415 9.45 8.65 4.97
N ALA A 416 8.18 8.25 4.79
CA ALA A 416 7.55 8.14 3.48
C ALA A 416 7.38 9.51 2.82
N ARG A 417 7.00 10.53 3.60
CA ARG A 417 6.90 11.92 3.13
C ARG A 417 8.24 12.44 2.64
N ASP A 418 9.31 12.23 3.41
CA ASP A 418 10.63 12.72 3.06
C ASP A 418 11.15 12.01 1.78
N ARG A 419 10.98 10.68 1.68
CA ARG A 419 11.27 9.90 0.47
C ARG A 419 10.49 10.40 -0.75
N HIS A 420 9.20 10.70 -0.57
CA HIS A 420 8.37 11.22 -1.65
C HIS A 420 8.86 12.60 -2.13
N GLY A 421 9.25 13.48 -1.21
CA GLY A 421 9.83 14.78 -1.54
C GLY A 421 11.16 14.65 -2.29
N ASP A 422 12.01 13.70 -1.91
CA ASP A 422 13.25 13.40 -2.62
C ASP A 422 13.00 12.86 -4.02
N GLU A 423 12.03 11.96 -4.16
CA GLU A 423 11.64 11.39 -5.45
C GLU A 423 11.07 12.45 -6.39
N ILE A 424 10.21 13.35 -5.90
CA ILE A 424 9.69 14.48 -6.69
C ILE A 424 10.84 15.35 -7.17
N ARG A 425 11.75 15.77 -6.29
CA ARG A 425 12.91 16.59 -6.65
C ARG A 425 13.79 15.90 -7.68
N ARG A 426 14.01 14.60 -7.54
CA ARG A 426 14.74 13.79 -8.50
C ARG A 426 14.03 13.74 -9.86
N THR A 427 12.73 13.42 -9.89
CA THR A 427 11.95 13.37 -11.13
C THR A 427 11.91 14.76 -11.79
N GLU A 428 11.82 15.84 -11.02
CA GLU A 428 11.85 17.21 -11.56
C GLU A 428 13.19 17.51 -12.25
N MET A 429 14.32 17.14 -11.62
CA MET A 429 15.64 17.29 -12.23
C MET A 429 15.77 16.44 -13.50
N GLU A 430 15.31 15.19 -13.47
CA GLU A 430 15.30 14.28 -14.62
C GLU A 430 14.42 14.84 -15.75
N LEU A 431 13.23 15.36 -15.44
CA LEU A 431 12.33 15.96 -16.41
C LEU A 431 12.91 17.25 -16.99
N LYS A 432 13.55 18.10 -16.19
CA LYS A 432 14.27 19.28 -16.68
C LYS A 432 15.41 18.89 -17.62
N ALA A 433 16.16 17.84 -17.28
CA ALA A 433 17.20 17.30 -18.14
C ALA A 433 16.64 16.72 -19.44
N LEU A 434 15.51 15.99 -19.38
CA LEU A 434 14.81 15.46 -20.55
C LEU A 434 14.23 16.57 -21.43
N ILE A 435 13.66 17.62 -20.86
CA ILE A 435 13.18 18.80 -21.60
C ILE A 435 14.36 19.52 -22.25
N GLN A 436 15.48 19.69 -21.55
CA GLN A 436 16.66 20.29 -22.15
C GLN A 436 17.22 19.42 -23.28
N HIS A 437 17.28 18.10 -23.07
CA HIS A 437 17.68 17.15 -24.09
C HIS A 437 16.72 17.17 -25.29
N SER A 438 15.40 17.21 -25.07
CA SER A 438 14.40 17.28 -26.13
C SER A 438 14.46 18.61 -26.88
N LYS A 439 14.78 19.73 -26.23
CA LYS A 439 15.07 21.01 -26.91
C LYS A 439 16.31 20.93 -27.79
N THR A 440 17.33 20.19 -27.36
CA THR A 440 18.50 19.97 -28.21
C THR A 440 18.21 19.01 -29.36
N MET A 441 17.25 18.08 -29.21
CA MET A 441 16.91 17.02 -30.18
C MET A 441 18.16 16.30 -30.73
N HIS A 442 19.22 16.19 -29.93
CA HIS A 442 20.43 15.48 -30.36
C HIS A 442 20.14 13.99 -30.33
N LEU A 443 20.09 13.38 -31.51
CA LEU A 443 19.95 11.94 -31.63
C LEU A 443 21.21 11.27 -31.06
N PRO A 444 21.08 10.15 -30.33
CA PRO A 444 22.23 9.37 -29.86
C PRO A 444 23.22 9.09 -31.00
N THR A 445 24.53 9.23 -30.74
CA THR A 445 25.60 9.10 -31.75
C THR A 445 25.53 7.79 -32.52
N ARG A 446 25.18 6.69 -31.86
CA ARG A 446 24.99 5.38 -32.52
C ARG A 446 23.91 5.37 -33.60
N ILE A 447 22.82 6.11 -33.40
CA ILE A 447 21.74 6.22 -34.40
C ILE A 447 22.19 7.09 -35.57
N LEU A 448 22.93 8.17 -35.29
CA LEU A 448 23.53 9.03 -36.32
C LEU A 448 24.58 8.28 -37.14
N GLU A 449 25.41 7.46 -36.50
CA GLU A 449 26.42 6.63 -37.16
C GLU A 449 25.78 5.54 -38.02
N ALA A 450 24.74 4.86 -37.52
CA ALA A 450 23.99 3.88 -38.29
C ALA A 450 23.25 4.51 -39.49
N ALA A 451 22.61 5.66 -39.30
CA ALA A 451 21.94 6.37 -40.38
C ALA A 451 22.92 6.92 -41.43
N LYS A 452 24.13 7.35 -41.01
CA LYS A 452 25.21 7.70 -41.94
C LYS A 452 25.72 6.48 -42.71
N ALA A 453 25.87 5.33 -42.05
CA ALA A 453 26.28 4.08 -42.69
C ALA A 453 25.23 3.60 -43.72
N GLU A 454 23.94 3.79 -43.42
CA GLU A 454 22.83 3.40 -44.29
C GLU A 454 22.33 4.53 -45.22
N SER A 455 23.02 5.68 -45.26
CA SER A 455 22.66 6.86 -46.08
C SER A 455 21.20 7.32 -45.92
N THR A 456 20.63 7.14 -44.74
CA THR A 456 19.21 7.45 -44.46
C THR A 456 19.09 8.77 -43.71
N ILE A 457 18.23 9.66 -44.22
CA ILE A 457 17.94 10.95 -43.57
C ILE A 457 16.91 10.70 -42.47
N LEU A 458 17.26 11.05 -41.23
CA LEU A 458 16.38 10.88 -40.07
C LEU A 458 15.38 12.04 -40.02
N ARG A 459 14.07 11.74 -40.01
CA ARG A 459 13.00 12.76 -39.87
C ARG A 459 13.19 13.68 -38.65
N GLY A 460 13.85 13.20 -37.60
CA GLY A 460 14.20 14.00 -36.43
C GLY A 460 15.11 15.18 -36.75
N SER A 461 16.05 15.05 -37.70
CA SER A 461 16.88 16.19 -38.14
C SER A 461 16.11 17.21 -38.98
N GLU A 462 15.10 16.76 -39.75
CA GLU A 462 14.21 17.66 -40.51
C GLU A 462 13.32 18.49 -39.59
N ILE A 463 12.75 17.89 -38.53
CA ILE A 463 11.95 18.63 -37.53
C ILE A 463 12.81 19.64 -36.78
N ASN A 464 14.04 19.25 -36.41
CA ASN A 464 14.99 20.14 -35.74
C ASN A 464 15.38 21.33 -36.64
N PHE A 465 15.54 21.08 -37.95
CA PHE A 465 15.71 22.14 -38.95
C PHE A 465 14.48 23.05 -39.05
N LEU A 466 13.25 22.50 -39.05
CA LEU A 466 12.01 23.28 -39.09
C LEU A 466 11.79 24.13 -37.83
N ILE A 467 12.15 23.64 -36.65
CA ILE A 467 12.10 24.41 -35.39
C ILE A 467 13.11 25.56 -35.43
N ARG A 468 14.35 25.29 -35.86
CA ARG A 468 15.36 26.35 -36.06
C ARG A 468 14.92 27.38 -37.11
N LYS A 469 14.28 26.94 -38.19
CA LYS A 469 13.66 27.79 -39.22
C LYS A 469 12.55 28.67 -38.63
N GLN A 470 11.76 28.15 -37.69
CA GLN A 470 10.70 28.90 -37.01
C GLN A 470 11.26 29.89 -35.98
N ASP A 471 12.28 29.52 -35.20
CA ASP A 471 12.96 30.44 -34.28
C ASP A 471 13.71 31.56 -35.03
N ALA A 472 14.29 31.24 -36.20
CA ALA A 472 14.89 32.24 -37.09
C ALA A 472 13.83 33.21 -37.64
N ARG A 473 12.63 32.73 -38.00
CA ARG A 473 11.47 33.56 -38.41
C ARG A 473 11.02 34.54 -37.31
N VAL A 474 11.15 34.18 -36.04
CA VAL A 474 10.78 35.07 -34.92
C VAL A 474 11.82 36.18 -34.72
N ARG A 475 13.08 35.93 -35.08
CA ARG A 475 14.18 36.92 -34.97
C ARG A 475 14.23 37.89 -36.15
N THR A 476 13.84 37.47 -37.34
CA THR A 476 13.74 38.34 -38.52
C THR A 476 12.38 39.06 -38.55
N LYS A 477 12.15 39.96 -37.59
CA LYS A 477 11.06 40.93 -37.70
C LYS A 477 11.20 41.70 -39.03
N THR A 478 10.19 41.52 -39.86
CA THR A 478 9.96 42.17 -41.16
C THR A 478 9.69 43.66 -40.99
N GLY A 479 10.74 44.41 -40.71
CA GLY A 479 10.74 45.86 -40.74
C GLY A 479 12.17 46.31 -40.82
N ASN A 480 12.66 46.57 -42.04
CA ASN A 480 13.54 47.68 -42.40
C ASN A 480 14.05 47.52 -43.83
N LYS A 481 14.37 48.67 -44.44
CA LYS A 481 14.74 48.85 -45.85
C LYS A 481 16.04 48.09 -46.15
N VAL A 482 15.96 46.92 -46.78
CA VAL A 482 17.12 46.10 -47.16
C VAL A 482 17.32 46.07 -48.67
N LEU A 483 18.58 46.08 -49.12
CA LEU A 483 18.95 45.85 -50.51
C LEU A 483 19.28 44.36 -50.69
N ARG A 484 18.62 43.69 -51.64
CA ARG A 484 18.86 42.27 -51.95
C ARG A 484 19.41 42.13 -53.35
N LEU A 485 20.51 41.39 -53.49
CA LEU A 485 21.20 41.15 -54.75
C LEU A 485 21.48 39.65 -54.91
N ARG A 486 21.15 39.08 -56.07
CA ARG A 486 21.50 37.69 -56.38
C ARG A 486 22.96 37.61 -56.80
N LEU A 487 23.73 36.68 -56.22
CA LEU A 487 25.17 36.59 -56.46
C LEU A 487 25.49 36.26 -57.92
N ALA A 488 24.73 35.36 -58.55
CA ALA A 488 24.88 35.01 -59.96
C ALA A 488 24.79 36.24 -60.88
N ASP A 489 23.82 37.13 -60.67
CA ASP A 489 23.65 38.34 -61.47
C ASP A 489 24.85 39.30 -61.34
N LEU A 490 25.45 39.36 -60.15
CA LEU A 490 26.62 40.21 -59.88
C LEU A 490 27.87 39.66 -60.55
N VAL A 491 27.99 38.34 -60.65
CA VAL A 491 29.07 37.65 -61.37
C VAL A 491 28.89 37.83 -62.88
N GLU A 492 27.68 37.64 -63.40
CA GLU A 492 27.36 37.82 -64.83
C GLU A 492 27.62 39.26 -65.30
N LYS A 493 27.27 40.26 -64.46
CA LYS A 493 27.57 41.68 -64.73
C LYS A 493 29.04 42.05 -64.54
N GLY A 494 29.88 41.11 -64.10
CA GLY A 494 31.31 41.32 -63.85
C GLY A 494 31.58 42.32 -62.73
N GLN A 495 30.66 42.46 -61.77
CA GLN A 495 30.80 43.28 -60.56
C GLN A 495 31.57 42.50 -59.48
N VAL A 496 31.27 41.21 -59.37
CA VAL A 496 32.07 40.22 -58.64
C VAL A 496 32.97 39.49 -59.63
N LEU A 497 34.27 39.47 -59.36
CA LEU A 497 35.31 38.89 -60.21
C LEU A 497 35.63 37.44 -59.88
N ALA A 498 35.50 37.05 -58.62
CA ALA A 498 35.74 35.70 -58.15
C ALA A 498 34.98 35.43 -56.85
N CYS A 499 34.47 34.23 -56.70
CA CYS A 499 33.96 33.66 -55.46
C CYS A 499 34.92 32.57 -54.99
N TYR A 500 35.09 32.40 -53.69
CA TYR A 500 36.00 31.41 -53.11
C TYR A 500 35.26 30.48 -52.16
N SER A 501 35.84 29.30 -51.92
CA SER A 501 35.26 28.26 -51.05
C SER A 501 33.91 27.76 -51.59
N GLU A 502 32.98 27.40 -50.70
CA GLU A 502 31.68 26.78 -51.01
C GLU A 502 30.78 27.68 -51.88
N LEU A 503 31.03 29.00 -51.91
CA LEU A 503 30.28 29.94 -52.72
C LEU A 503 30.42 29.71 -54.23
N ASP A 504 31.56 29.16 -54.69
CA ASP A 504 31.79 28.94 -56.12
C ASP A 504 30.84 27.88 -56.70
N THR A 505 30.44 26.90 -55.88
CA THR A 505 29.57 25.80 -56.30
C THR A 505 28.07 26.08 -56.21
N VAL A 506 27.66 27.15 -55.51
CA VAL A 506 26.24 27.42 -55.20
C VAL A 506 25.76 28.82 -55.60
N GLN A 507 26.52 29.52 -56.47
CA GLN A 507 26.28 30.92 -56.83
C GLN A 507 24.85 31.22 -57.31
N GLU A 508 24.19 30.26 -57.98
CA GLU A 508 22.84 30.42 -58.53
C GLU A 508 21.76 30.63 -57.46
N HIS A 509 22.00 30.18 -56.23
CA HIS A 509 21.01 30.21 -55.15
C HIS A 509 21.40 31.16 -53.99
N VAL A 510 22.56 31.83 -54.09
CA VAL A 510 23.06 32.75 -53.05
C VAL A 510 22.57 34.16 -53.30
N TYR A 511 22.10 34.80 -52.23
CA TYR A 511 21.77 36.21 -52.19
C TYR A 511 22.60 36.95 -51.15
N LEU A 512 22.95 38.18 -51.50
CA LEU A 512 23.52 39.18 -50.61
C LEU A 512 22.39 40.09 -50.14
N THR A 513 22.15 40.11 -48.84
CA THR A 513 21.23 41.07 -48.22
C THR A 513 22.06 42.11 -47.48
N LEU A 514 21.91 43.37 -47.87
CA LEU A 514 22.64 44.50 -47.30
C LEU A 514 21.67 45.44 -46.60
N TRP A 515 22.06 45.91 -45.42
CA TRP A 515 21.37 46.98 -44.72
C TRP A 515 22.36 47.86 -43.98
N SER A 516 21.97 49.12 -43.79
CA SER A 516 22.74 50.04 -42.96
C SER A 516 22.39 49.83 -41.49
N SER A 517 23.42 49.80 -40.64
CA SER A 517 23.31 49.79 -39.18
C SER A 517 24.25 50.87 -38.66
N ASP A 518 23.70 51.91 -38.05
CA ASP A 518 24.42 53.11 -37.61
C ASP A 518 25.23 53.76 -38.76
N SER A 519 26.55 53.55 -38.79
CA SER A 519 27.49 54.05 -39.81
C SER A 519 28.02 52.98 -40.76
N ASP A 520 27.72 51.70 -40.50
CA ASP A 520 28.28 50.56 -41.22
C ASP A 520 27.22 49.90 -42.13
N VAL A 521 27.70 49.15 -43.11
CA VAL A 521 26.83 48.31 -43.95
C VAL A 521 27.03 46.85 -43.55
N ILE A 522 25.98 46.21 -43.06
CA ILE A 522 26.01 44.79 -42.75
C ILE A 522 25.69 44.01 -44.02
N VAL A 523 26.57 43.07 -44.37
CA VAL A 523 26.38 42.16 -45.50
C VAL A 523 26.10 40.77 -44.97
N HIS A 524 24.94 40.26 -45.35
CA HIS A 524 24.49 38.92 -45.02
C HIS A 524 24.44 38.06 -46.29
N VAL A 525 25.23 36.99 -46.29
CA VAL A 525 25.34 36.02 -47.38
C VAL A 525 24.54 34.78 -47.00
N GLY A 526 23.56 34.41 -47.80
CA GLY A 526 22.75 33.23 -47.54
C GLY A 526 22.00 32.72 -48.77
N LEU A 527 21.55 31.47 -48.68
CA LEU A 527 20.68 30.88 -49.69
C LEU A 527 19.25 31.37 -49.46
N LEU A 528 18.60 31.92 -50.48
CA LEU A 528 17.16 32.23 -50.42
C LEU A 528 16.37 31.31 -51.35
N ASP A 529 15.12 31.00 -51.00
CA ASP A 529 14.16 30.42 -51.93
C ASP A 529 13.63 31.46 -52.93
N ASP A 530 12.87 31.01 -53.93
CA ASP A 530 12.29 31.85 -54.99
C ASP A 530 11.33 32.93 -54.44
N ASP A 531 10.80 32.72 -53.22
CA ASP A 531 9.96 33.67 -52.50
C ASP A 531 10.78 34.66 -51.64
N GLY A 532 12.11 34.59 -51.69
CA GLY A 532 13.03 35.49 -51.01
C GLY A 532 13.20 35.22 -49.51
N PHE A 533 12.92 33.99 -49.04
CA PHE A 533 13.14 33.56 -47.66
C PHE A 533 14.46 32.82 -47.49
N LEU A 534 15.13 33.07 -46.36
CA LEU A 534 16.41 32.44 -46.04
C LEU A 534 16.26 30.93 -45.80
N LEU A 535 16.88 30.15 -46.68
CA LEU A 535 17.04 28.70 -46.59
C LEU A 535 18.24 28.33 -45.72
N GLU A 536 19.37 29.02 -45.90
CA GLU A 536 20.60 28.73 -45.18
C GLU A 536 21.42 30.02 -44.97
N PHE A 537 21.94 30.18 -43.74
CA PHE A 537 22.88 31.24 -43.41
C PHE A 537 24.30 30.80 -43.70
N LEU A 538 25.01 31.51 -44.59
CA LEU A 538 26.40 31.21 -44.89
C LEU A 538 27.34 32.06 -44.03
N LYS A 539 27.18 33.39 -44.07
CA LYS A 539 28.06 34.31 -43.33
C LYS A 539 27.47 35.72 -43.21
N GLU A 540 27.81 36.41 -42.13
CA GLU A 540 27.54 37.83 -41.92
C GLU A 540 28.85 38.56 -41.63
N PHE A 541 29.01 39.77 -42.17
CA PHE A 541 30.15 40.63 -41.86
C PHE A 541 29.82 42.11 -42.09
N PRO A 542 30.42 43.01 -41.30
CA PRO A 542 30.28 44.45 -41.50
C PRO A 542 31.27 44.97 -42.57
N ILE A 543 30.84 46.00 -43.29
CA ILE A 543 31.68 46.89 -44.09
C ILE A 543 31.69 48.24 -43.37
N LEU A 544 32.83 48.56 -42.76
CA LEU A 544 33.00 49.77 -41.95
C LEU A 544 32.91 51.03 -42.82
N GLU A 545 32.37 52.13 -42.27
CA GLU A 545 32.26 53.42 -42.97
C GLU A 545 33.59 53.91 -43.56
N SER A 546 34.70 53.68 -42.85
CA SER A 546 36.06 54.01 -43.28
C SER A 546 36.44 53.29 -44.57
N MET A 547 36.03 52.02 -44.70
CA MET A 547 36.22 51.22 -45.90
C MET A 547 35.31 51.71 -47.03
N VAL A 548 34.04 52.04 -46.75
CA VAL A 548 33.13 52.62 -47.75
C VAL A 548 33.74 53.89 -48.38
N LYS A 549 34.32 54.77 -47.56
CA LYS A 549 35.03 55.98 -48.01
C LYS A 549 36.28 55.65 -48.83
N GLN A 550 37.06 54.64 -48.43
CA GLN A 550 38.24 54.20 -49.18
C GLN A 550 37.87 53.56 -50.54
N VAL A 551 36.84 52.73 -50.58
CA VAL A 551 36.32 52.09 -51.80
C VAL A 551 35.87 53.16 -52.81
N ALA A 552 35.25 54.24 -52.33
CA ALA A 552 34.81 55.36 -53.18
C ALA A 552 35.97 56.18 -53.78
N LEU A 553 37.17 56.10 -53.21
CA LEU A 553 38.39 56.79 -53.66
C LEU A 553 39.35 55.88 -54.44
N ALA A 554 39.03 54.59 -54.58
CA ALA A 554 39.88 53.61 -55.22
C ALA A 554 39.92 53.80 -56.75
N ASP A 555 41.06 53.47 -57.37
CA ASP A 555 41.23 53.51 -58.82
C ASP A 555 40.18 52.64 -59.55
N ARG A 556 39.84 53.02 -60.79
CA ARG A 556 38.82 52.33 -61.61
C ARG A 556 39.07 50.82 -61.77
N ASN A 557 40.31 50.37 -61.70
CA ASN A 557 40.70 48.97 -61.84
C ASN A 557 41.05 48.28 -60.52
N ALA A 558 40.92 48.97 -59.38
CA ALA A 558 41.22 48.39 -58.07
C ALA A 558 40.19 47.31 -57.72
N THR A 559 40.66 46.26 -57.04
CA THR A 559 39.81 45.15 -56.58
C THR A 559 39.86 45.01 -55.07
N ILE A 560 38.72 44.68 -54.46
CA ILE A 560 38.58 44.55 -53.01
C ILE A 560 38.07 43.16 -52.66
N GLY A 561 38.66 42.53 -51.65
CA GLY A 561 38.18 41.28 -51.08
C GLY A 561 37.17 41.55 -49.97
N LEU A 562 36.05 40.82 -49.99
CA LEU A 562 35.06 40.79 -48.90
C LEU A 562 34.96 39.37 -48.32
N PRO A 563 34.81 39.19 -47.00
CA PRO A 563 34.87 40.21 -45.95
C PRO A 563 36.25 40.89 -45.87
N PRO A 564 36.32 42.14 -45.37
CA PRO A 564 37.60 42.85 -45.19
C PRO A 564 38.47 42.23 -44.10
N GLU A 565 37.83 41.64 -43.08
CA GLU A 565 38.47 40.92 -42.01
C GLU A 565 38.24 39.40 -42.18
N GLY A 566 39.33 38.64 -42.23
CA GLY A 566 39.29 37.18 -42.36
C GLY A 566 39.44 36.65 -43.80
N PRO A 567 39.05 35.39 -44.06
CA PRO A 567 39.22 34.78 -45.37
C PRO A 567 38.27 35.42 -46.39
N VAL A 568 38.84 35.92 -47.48
CA VAL A 568 38.11 36.55 -48.59
C VAL A 568 37.17 35.52 -49.22
N LEU A 569 35.88 35.81 -49.18
CA LEU A 569 34.81 35.01 -49.78
C LEU A 569 34.56 35.40 -51.23
N MET A 570 34.72 36.68 -51.56
CA MET A 570 34.42 37.22 -52.88
C MET A 570 35.31 38.42 -53.19
N LYS A 571 35.74 38.53 -54.45
CA LYS A 571 36.57 39.63 -54.95
C LYS A 571 35.73 40.54 -55.84
N TRP A 572 35.69 41.82 -55.53
CA TRP A 572 34.84 42.82 -56.16
C TRP A 572 35.66 43.85 -56.94
N LYS A 573 35.06 44.43 -57.98
CA LYS A 573 35.53 45.71 -58.55
C LYS A 573 35.17 46.84 -57.60
N SER A 574 36.14 47.65 -57.19
CA SER A 574 35.95 48.66 -56.14
C SER A 574 34.87 49.69 -56.50
N MET A 575 34.84 50.17 -57.74
CA MET A 575 33.83 51.15 -58.19
C MET A 575 32.40 50.58 -58.22
N GLU A 576 32.24 49.30 -58.57
CA GLU A 576 30.93 48.64 -58.58
C GLU A 576 30.43 48.40 -57.16
N LEU A 577 31.32 47.98 -56.26
CA LEU A 577 31.02 47.86 -54.83
C LEU A 577 30.64 49.23 -54.24
N ALA A 578 31.35 50.31 -54.57
CA ALA A 578 30.97 51.67 -54.14
C ALA A 578 29.56 52.06 -54.60
N SER A 579 29.18 51.69 -55.84
CA SER A 579 27.85 51.97 -56.40
C SER A 579 26.75 51.24 -55.63
N ILE A 580 26.97 49.96 -55.34
CA ILE A 580 26.03 49.13 -54.56
C ILE A 580 25.93 49.60 -53.11
N LEU A 581 27.03 49.97 -52.47
CA LEU A 581 27.00 50.46 -51.10
C LEU A 581 26.25 51.80 -50.98
N LYS A 582 26.27 52.65 -52.03
CA LYS A 582 25.47 53.87 -52.09
C LYS A 582 23.97 53.62 -52.29
N SER A 583 23.58 52.47 -52.84
CA SER A 583 22.16 52.12 -53.02
C SER A 583 21.57 51.38 -51.83
N VAL A 584 22.38 51.07 -50.80
CA VAL A 584 21.88 50.54 -49.53
C VAL A 584 21.04 51.63 -48.85
N PRO A 585 19.79 51.34 -48.46
CA PRO A 585 18.97 52.31 -47.75
C PRO A 585 19.63 52.75 -46.43
N PRO A 586 19.54 54.04 -46.06
CA PRO A 586 20.10 54.53 -44.79
C PRO A 586 19.38 53.90 -43.60
N ALA A 587 20.13 53.69 -42.50
CA ALA A 587 19.56 53.35 -41.19
C ALA A 587 18.62 54.48 -40.74
N ASP A 588 17.56 54.12 -39.99
CA ASP A 588 16.59 55.08 -39.46
C ASP A 588 17.18 55.95 -38.33
#